data_AF-A0A2W4TR89-F1
#
_entry.id   AF-A0A2W4TR89-F1
#
_cell.length_a   1.000
_cell.length_b   1.000
_cell.length_c   1.000
_cell.angle_alpha   90.00
_cell.angle_beta   90.00
_cell.angle_gamma   90.00
#
_symmetry.space_group_name_H-M   'P 1'
#
loop_
_entity.id
_entity.type
_entity.pdbx_description
1 polymer ?
#
loop_
_entity_poly.entity_id
_entity_poly.type
_entity_poly.pdbx_seq_one_letter_code
_entity_poly.pdbx_strand_id
1 'polypeptide(L)'
;MMSPRKGGPTQPLILTLAGLAFAAALAVGLQASERASSEARLYGYTVLAGPASADCGFDYIDLTHAGAPVSLQPVRADAASDDGGAVLAFEQPFELYQSPVSTWVVSGNGYLAAAESLAVEDGADFSNDCNLPVRADNAAASQNRIYVYHDDLRQRAGGEVRQAYFPDCPRNSASGHPEACTVVEWNGFERVEPIPSSRPLRAQAVLYHDSQGIALQYASVDDSAAAQATIGLQGFDARAATQAGCNQRSKVAAGQAICFFDPRHRPRARVAAAD
;
A
#
# COMPACT_ATOMS: atom_id res chain seq x y z
N MET A 1 12.32 19.36 69.55
CA MET A 1 11.14 19.59 68.67
C MET A 1 11.63 20.21 67.37
N MET A 2 11.86 19.40 66.33
CA MET A 2 12.17 19.86 64.98
C MET A 2 10.90 19.80 64.15
N SER A 3 10.51 20.94 63.60
CA SER A 3 9.29 21.12 62.81
C SER A 3 9.56 20.73 61.35
N PRO A 4 8.79 19.81 60.74
CA PRO A 4 8.98 19.44 59.34
C PRO A 4 8.44 20.53 58.41
N ARG A 5 9.30 21.05 57.53
CA ARG A 5 8.90 21.96 56.45
C ARG A 5 8.08 21.19 55.42
N LYS A 6 6.84 21.60 55.19
CA LYS A 6 5.98 21.16 54.08
C LYS A 6 6.53 21.74 52.77
N GLY A 7 7.14 20.91 51.93
CA GLY A 7 7.46 21.24 50.54
C GLY A 7 6.18 21.25 49.71
N GLY A 8 5.88 22.36 49.04
CA GLY A 8 4.69 22.53 48.21
C GLY A 8 4.80 21.81 46.86
N PRO A 9 3.70 21.24 46.31
CA PRO A 9 3.69 20.39 45.12
C PRO A 9 3.67 21.17 43.79
N THR A 10 4.39 22.29 43.67
CA THR A 10 4.34 23.16 42.46
C THR A 10 5.42 22.86 41.41
N GLN A 11 6.44 22.05 41.72
CA GLN A 11 7.48 21.66 40.75
C GLN A 11 7.08 20.63 39.66
N PRO A 12 6.09 19.73 39.81
CA PRO A 12 5.82 18.72 38.78
C PRO A 12 5.14 19.30 37.52
N LEU A 13 4.31 20.34 37.64
CA LEU A 13 3.51 20.85 36.52
C LEU A 13 4.35 21.55 35.43
N ILE A 14 5.32 22.37 35.83
CA ILE A 14 6.15 23.15 34.90
C ILE A 14 7.01 22.22 34.03
N LEU A 15 7.57 21.17 34.62
CA LEU A 15 8.39 20.18 33.89
C LEU A 15 7.54 19.38 32.89
N THR A 16 6.31 19.00 33.26
CA THR A 16 5.40 18.31 32.33
C THR A 16 5.02 19.19 31.13
N LEU A 17 4.70 20.47 31.38
CA LEU A 17 4.36 21.41 30.30
C LEU A 17 5.53 21.68 29.36
N ALA A 18 6.74 21.83 29.91
CA ALA A 18 7.96 22.00 29.10
C ALA A 18 8.25 20.75 28.25
N GLY A 19 8.08 19.54 28.81
CA GLY A 19 8.22 18.28 28.09
C GLY A 19 7.21 18.15 26.93
N LEU A 20 5.94 18.49 27.16
CA LEU A 20 4.90 18.47 26.13
C LEU A 20 5.17 19.50 25.02
N ALA A 21 5.59 20.71 25.37
CA ALA A 21 5.91 21.74 24.38
C ALA A 21 7.12 21.36 23.52
N PHE A 22 8.15 20.74 24.11
CA PHE A 22 9.31 20.25 23.37
C PHE A 22 8.93 19.10 22.43
N ALA A 23 8.12 18.14 22.89
CA ALA A 23 7.62 17.05 22.05
C ALA A 23 6.77 17.57 20.88
N ALA A 24 5.90 18.55 21.12
CA ALA A 24 5.11 19.19 20.07
C ALA A 24 5.98 19.95 19.07
N ALA A 25 6.97 20.71 19.53
CA ALA A 25 7.89 21.44 18.66
C ALA A 25 8.74 20.48 17.78
N LEU A 26 9.19 19.36 18.35
CA LEU A 26 9.87 18.30 17.59
C LEU A 26 8.96 17.67 16.53
N ALA A 27 7.72 17.35 16.88
CA ALA A 27 6.75 16.77 15.95
C ALA A 27 6.45 17.74 14.79
N VAL A 28 6.25 19.03 15.07
CA VAL A 28 6.03 20.06 14.04
C VAL A 28 7.28 20.28 13.20
N GLY A 29 8.47 20.27 13.80
CA GLY A 29 9.74 20.39 13.10
C GLY A 29 9.99 19.23 12.11
N LEU A 30 9.66 18.00 12.53
CA LEU A 30 9.75 16.82 11.66
C LEU A 30 8.81 16.96 10.45
N GLN A 31 7.53 17.27 10.70
CA GLN A 31 6.53 17.49 9.64
C GLN A 31 6.91 18.62 8.67
N ALA A 32 7.50 19.70 9.18
CA ALA A 32 7.96 20.82 8.36
C ALA A 32 9.18 20.42 7.50
N SER A 33 10.10 19.63 8.05
CA SER A 33 11.27 19.13 7.29
C SER A 33 10.86 18.16 6.18
N GLU A 34 9.86 17.31 6.42
CA GLU A 34 9.28 16.41 5.41
C GLU A 34 8.64 17.19 4.26
N ARG A 35 7.93 18.29 4.57
CA ARG A 35 7.38 19.20 3.54
C ARG A 35 8.45 19.98 2.78
N ALA A 36 9.54 20.37 3.44
CA ALA A 36 10.62 21.14 2.81
C ALA A 36 11.53 20.28 1.93
N SER A 37 11.63 18.97 2.22
CA SER A 37 12.37 17.98 1.41
C SER A 37 11.62 17.53 0.15
N SER A 38 10.53 18.21 -0.22
CA SER A 38 9.56 17.85 -1.26
C SER A 38 10.07 17.96 -2.71
N GLU A 39 11.11 17.22 -3.05
CA GLU A 39 10.87 16.35 -4.21
C GLU A 39 9.77 15.38 -3.74
N ALA A 40 8.63 15.37 -4.43
CA ALA A 40 7.41 14.64 -4.09
C ALA A 40 7.59 13.11 -3.96
N ARG A 41 8.39 12.67 -2.99
CA ARG A 41 8.69 11.27 -2.66
C ARG A 41 8.09 10.97 -1.29
N LEU A 42 7.05 10.16 -1.29
CA LEU A 42 6.37 9.69 -0.09
C LEU A 42 7.34 9.00 0.86
N TYR A 43 7.50 9.58 2.06
CA TYR A 43 8.22 8.99 3.20
C TYR A 43 9.64 8.47 2.87
N GLY A 44 10.26 8.92 1.77
CA GLY A 44 11.55 8.41 1.32
C GLY A 44 11.57 6.94 0.87
N TYR A 45 10.41 6.37 0.51
CA TYR A 45 10.35 5.05 -0.12
C TYR A 45 11.20 5.02 -1.40
N THR A 46 12.00 3.97 -1.56
CA THR A 46 12.75 3.74 -2.81
C THR A 46 11.95 2.82 -3.70
N VAL A 47 11.80 3.17 -4.99
CA VAL A 47 11.11 2.32 -5.98
C VAL A 47 12.13 1.65 -6.87
N LEU A 48 12.01 0.33 -7.03
CA LEU A 48 12.67 -0.42 -8.09
C LEU A 48 11.62 -1.11 -8.95
N ALA A 49 11.89 -1.21 -10.24
CA ALA A 49 11.05 -1.94 -11.19
C ALA A 49 11.94 -2.75 -12.13
N GLY A 50 11.51 -3.96 -12.47
CA GLY A 50 12.15 -4.77 -13.50
C GLY A 50 11.97 -6.26 -13.29
N PRO A 51 12.13 -7.08 -14.34
CA PRO A 51 11.94 -8.52 -14.26
C PRO A 51 13.11 -9.27 -13.60
N ALA A 52 14.30 -8.65 -13.53
CA ALA A 52 15.56 -9.32 -13.17
C ALA A 52 16.37 -8.63 -12.06
N SER A 53 15.75 -7.72 -11.30
CA SER A 53 16.43 -7.17 -10.12
C SER A 53 16.50 -8.26 -9.05
N ALA A 54 17.65 -8.50 -8.41
CA ALA A 54 17.67 -9.46 -7.29
C ALA A 54 16.85 -8.96 -6.10
N ASP A 55 16.73 -7.64 -5.95
CA ASP A 55 15.99 -7.01 -4.86
C ASP A 55 14.51 -6.79 -5.22
N CYS A 56 14.19 -6.80 -6.52
CA CYS A 56 12.83 -6.63 -7.02
C CYS A 56 12.55 -7.55 -8.21
N GLY A 57 12.74 -8.85 -7.99
CA GLY A 57 12.45 -9.87 -9.00
C GLY A 57 10.96 -10.19 -9.05
N PHE A 58 10.51 -10.67 -10.21
CA PHE A 58 9.22 -11.32 -10.34
C PHE A 58 9.30 -12.73 -9.76
N ASP A 59 8.46 -12.99 -8.77
CA ASP A 59 8.33 -14.28 -8.09
C ASP A 59 6.91 -14.34 -7.51
N TYR A 60 5.99 -14.83 -8.33
CA TYR A 60 4.55 -14.78 -8.09
C TYR A 60 4.13 -15.90 -7.14
N ILE A 61 3.28 -15.58 -6.17
CA ILE A 61 2.82 -16.53 -5.15
C ILE A 61 1.43 -17.01 -5.57
N ASP A 62 1.30 -18.29 -5.88
CA ASP A 62 -0.01 -18.83 -6.30
C ASP A 62 -0.94 -19.03 -5.09
N LEU A 63 -2.00 -18.22 -5.01
CA LEU A 63 -2.98 -18.29 -3.93
C LEU A 63 -4.16 -19.23 -4.21
N THR A 64 -4.15 -19.96 -5.33
CA THR A 64 -5.26 -20.87 -5.70
C THR A 64 -5.59 -21.88 -4.59
N HIS A 65 -4.57 -22.40 -3.90
CA HIS A 65 -4.74 -23.38 -2.81
C HIS A 65 -4.43 -22.83 -1.41
N ALA A 66 -3.68 -21.74 -1.31
CA ALA A 66 -3.23 -21.17 -0.04
C ALA A 66 -4.07 -19.96 0.42
N GLY A 67 -4.72 -19.25 -0.51
CA GLY A 67 -5.50 -18.06 -0.21
C GLY A 67 -6.97 -18.34 0.05
N ALA A 68 -7.53 -17.58 0.99
CA ALA A 68 -8.97 -17.52 1.21
C ALA A 68 -9.60 -16.54 0.20
N PRO A 69 -10.73 -16.89 -0.42
CA PRO A 69 -11.47 -15.96 -1.27
C PRO A 69 -12.03 -14.80 -0.45
N VAL A 70 -11.95 -13.60 -1.00
CA VAL A 70 -12.48 -12.37 -0.41
C VAL A 70 -13.75 -12.00 -1.15
N SER A 71 -14.86 -11.92 -0.43
CA SER A 71 -16.14 -11.49 -0.99
C SER A 71 -16.23 -9.97 -1.00
N LEU A 72 -16.11 -9.36 -2.18
CA LEU A 72 -16.33 -7.93 -2.37
C LEU A 72 -17.81 -7.60 -2.13
N GLN A 73 -18.08 -6.57 -1.35
CA GLN A 73 -19.41 -6.05 -1.10
C GLN A 73 -19.66 -4.88 -2.04
N PRO A 74 -20.83 -4.83 -2.70
CA PRO A 74 -21.14 -3.70 -3.54
C PRO A 74 -21.29 -2.45 -2.68
N VAL A 75 -20.82 -1.30 -3.18
CA VAL A 75 -20.86 -0.02 -2.45
C VAL A 75 -22.30 0.39 -2.07
N ARG A 76 -23.26 0.00 -2.91
CA ARG A 76 -24.70 0.20 -2.72
C ARG A 76 -25.48 -0.89 -3.45
N ALA A 77 -26.77 -1.06 -3.12
CA ALA A 77 -27.58 -2.15 -3.69
C ALA A 77 -27.77 -2.07 -5.22
N ASP A 78 -27.67 -0.87 -5.79
CA ASP A 78 -27.75 -0.57 -7.22
C ASP A 78 -26.38 -0.32 -7.86
N ALA A 79 -25.29 -0.58 -7.13
CA ALA A 79 -23.94 -0.42 -7.65
C ALA A 79 -23.68 -1.43 -8.76
N ALA A 80 -22.84 -1.06 -9.72
CA ALA A 80 -22.43 -1.98 -10.76
C ALA A 80 -21.57 -3.11 -10.16
N SER A 81 -21.43 -4.24 -10.86
CA SER A 81 -20.76 -5.43 -10.30
C SER A 81 -19.26 -5.26 -10.05
N ASP A 82 -18.69 -4.19 -10.60
CA ASP A 82 -17.33 -3.66 -10.45
C ASP A 82 -17.19 -2.72 -9.24
N ASP A 83 -18.30 -2.26 -8.65
CA ASP A 83 -18.31 -1.29 -7.56
C ASP A 83 -18.24 -1.99 -6.20
N GLY A 84 -17.06 -2.39 -5.72
CA GLY A 84 -17.02 -3.04 -4.42
C GLY A 84 -15.68 -3.07 -3.71
N GLY A 85 -15.79 -3.25 -2.40
CA GLY A 85 -14.66 -3.42 -1.51
C GLY A 85 -14.92 -4.50 -0.48
N ALA A 86 -13.86 -4.92 0.20
CA ALA A 86 -13.97 -5.79 1.36
C ALA A 86 -12.98 -5.38 2.44
N VAL A 87 -13.38 -5.56 3.70
CA VAL A 87 -12.48 -5.38 4.84
C VAL A 87 -11.63 -6.63 4.99
N LEU A 88 -10.31 -6.44 5.01
CA LEU A 88 -9.31 -7.45 5.29
C LEU A 88 -8.77 -7.26 6.70
N ALA A 89 -8.84 -8.30 7.52
CA ALA A 89 -8.11 -8.36 8.78
C ALA A 89 -6.77 -9.03 8.52
N PHE A 90 -5.67 -8.39 8.91
CA PHE A 90 -4.34 -8.98 8.80
C PHE A 90 -4.00 -9.70 10.10
N GLU A 91 -3.38 -10.88 9.99
CA GLU A 91 -2.91 -11.64 11.16
C GLU A 91 -1.82 -10.90 11.94
N GLN A 92 -1.00 -10.13 11.23
CA GLN A 92 -0.02 -9.21 11.77
C GLN A 92 -0.27 -7.81 11.18
N PRO A 93 -0.25 -6.73 11.97
CA PRO A 93 -0.33 -5.38 11.42
C PRO A 93 0.77 -5.15 10.37
N PHE A 94 0.42 -4.54 9.24
CA PHE A 94 1.40 -4.04 8.29
C PHE A 94 1.65 -2.57 8.60
N GLU A 95 2.91 -2.18 8.75
CA GLU A 95 3.25 -0.79 9.06
C GLU A 95 3.40 0.04 7.78
N LEU A 96 2.42 0.89 7.50
CA LEU A 96 2.44 1.83 6.39
C LEU A 96 2.77 3.24 6.92
N TYR A 97 3.89 3.81 6.49
CA TYR A 97 4.38 5.13 6.93
C TYR A 97 4.54 5.25 8.47
N GLN A 98 5.18 4.27 9.10
CA GLN A 98 5.35 4.19 10.57
C GLN A 98 4.05 4.03 11.37
N SER A 99 2.93 3.79 10.70
CA SER A 99 1.64 3.56 11.35
C SER A 99 1.27 2.08 11.18
N PRO A 100 1.17 1.29 12.26
CA PRO A 100 0.71 -0.09 12.15
C PRO A 100 -0.76 -0.11 11.76
N VAL A 101 -1.08 -0.86 10.70
CA VAL A 101 -2.43 -1.01 10.16
C VAL A 101 -2.81 -2.49 10.20
N SER A 102 -3.75 -2.84 11.07
CA SER A 102 -4.29 -4.20 11.21
C SER A 102 -5.43 -4.51 10.26
N THR A 103 -6.09 -3.47 9.75
CA THR A 103 -7.30 -3.57 8.96
C THR A 103 -7.16 -2.75 7.69
N TRP A 104 -7.45 -3.38 6.57
CA TRP A 104 -7.36 -2.78 5.25
C TRP A 104 -8.69 -2.93 4.53
N VAL A 105 -8.96 -2.05 3.59
CA VAL A 105 -9.97 -2.30 2.56
C VAL A 105 -9.27 -2.66 1.27
N VAL A 106 -9.68 -3.76 0.65
CA VAL A 106 -9.33 -4.09 -0.73
C VAL A 106 -10.45 -3.65 -1.64
N SER A 107 -10.12 -2.98 -2.74
CA SER A 107 -11.08 -2.59 -3.78
C SER A 107 -11.01 -3.53 -4.98
N GLY A 108 -12.16 -3.79 -5.60
CA GLY A 108 -12.23 -4.43 -6.93
C GLY A 108 -11.47 -3.66 -8.00
N ASN A 109 -11.32 -2.34 -7.83
CA ASN A 109 -10.57 -1.44 -8.72
C ASN A 109 -9.05 -1.48 -8.50
N GLY A 110 -8.49 -2.56 -7.93
CA GLY A 110 -7.04 -2.80 -7.98
C GLY A 110 -6.19 -1.97 -7.01
N TYR A 111 -6.72 -1.62 -5.83
CA TYR A 111 -5.96 -0.96 -4.75
C TYR A 111 -6.28 -1.50 -3.35
N LEU A 112 -5.39 -1.20 -2.39
CA LEU A 112 -5.62 -1.35 -0.95
C LEU A 112 -5.65 0.02 -0.29
N ALA A 113 -6.48 0.20 0.72
CA ALA A 113 -6.50 1.38 1.57
C ALA A 113 -6.41 1.02 3.05
N ALA A 114 -5.63 1.78 3.81
CA ALA A 114 -5.58 1.64 5.26
C ALA A 114 -6.85 2.24 5.87
N ALA A 115 -7.90 1.42 6.02
CA ALA A 115 -9.21 1.79 6.50
C ALA A 115 -9.81 0.65 7.35
N GLU A 116 -10.53 1.02 8.41
CA GLU A 116 -11.09 0.06 9.36
C GLU A 116 -12.45 -0.54 8.94
N SER A 117 -13.12 0.08 7.97
CA SER A 117 -14.45 -0.37 7.52
C SER A 117 -14.82 0.17 6.14
N LEU A 118 -15.84 -0.45 5.53
CA LEU A 118 -16.44 0.03 4.28
C LEU A 118 -17.15 1.38 4.39
N ALA A 119 -17.45 1.85 5.62
CA ALA A 119 -18.01 3.18 5.81
C ALA A 119 -16.96 4.29 5.64
N VAL A 120 -15.68 3.95 5.78
CA VAL A 120 -14.55 4.86 5.55
C VAL A 120 -14.09 4.73 4.10
N GLU A 121 -13.81 3.51 3.64
CA GLU A 121 -13.39 3.23 2.26
C GLU A 121 -14.28 2.12 1.70
N ASP A 122 -15.11 2.43 0.72
CA ASP A 122 -16.06 1.48 0.13
C ASP A 122 -15.51 0.77 -1.11
N GLY A 123 -14.35 1.19 -1.62
CA GLY A 123 -13.75 0.65 -2.84
C GLY A 123 -14.22 1.34 -4.13
N ALA A 124 -15.14 2.31 -4.04
CA ALA A 124 -15.63 3.07 -5.19
C ALA A 124 -14.62 4.16 -5.57
N ASP A 125 -13.71 3.82 -6.49
CA ASP A 125 -12.82 4.77 -7.12
C ASP A 125 -12.41 4.25 -8.50
N PHE A 126 -13.05 4.78 -9.54
CA PHE A 126 -12.98 4.29 -10.92
C PHE A 126 -11.94 5.01 -11.76
N SER A 127 -11.69 6.28 -11.45
CA SER A 127 -10.73 7.07 -12.20
C SER A 127 -9.35 6.80 -11.68
N ASN A 128 -8.47 6.42 -12.58
CA ASN A 128 -7.08 6.28 -12.23
C ASN A 128 -6.46 7.64 -11.85
N ASP A 129 -5.81 7.66 -10.70
CA ASP A 129 -5.21 8.87 -10.13
C ASP A 129 -3.82 9.22 -10.71
N CYS A 130 -3.73 9.92 -11.85
CA CYS A 130 -2.41 10.20 -12.48
C CYS A 130 -1.58 11.34 -11.92
N ASN A 131 -2.13 12.12 -11.01
CA ASN A 131 -1.46 13.28 -10.41
C ASN A 131 -1.30 13.07 -8.91
N LEU A 132 -0.81 11.88 -8.51
CA LEU A 132 -0.59 11.63 -7.10
C LEU A 132 0.37 12.68 -6.50
N PRO A 133 0.08 13.21 -5.29
CA PRO A 133 -1.07 12.84 -4.48
C PRO A 133 -2.37 13.54 -4.91
N VAL A 134 -3.48 12.81 -4.87
CA VAL A 134 -4.84 13.30 -5.12
C VAL A 134 -5.79 12.80 -4.04
N ARG A 135 -6.80 13.59 -3.73
CA ARG A 135 -7.85 13.16 -2.81
C ARG A 135 -8.85 12.31 -3.57
N ALA A 136 -9.18 11.16 -3.01
CA ALA A 136 -10.31 10.36 -3.48
C ALA A 136 -11.59 11.19 -3.51
N ASP A 137 -12.48 10.91 -4.47
CA ASP A 137 -13.75 11.61 -4.63
C ASP A 137 -14.68 11.39 -3.42
N ASN A 138 -14.59 10.22 -2.77
CA ASN A 138 -15.23 9.96 -1.49
C ASN A 138 -14.49 10.71 -0.37
N ALA A 139 -15.13 11.73 0.21
CA ALA A 139 -14.54 12.55 1.26
C ALA A 139 -14.18 11.78 2.55
N ALA A 140 -14.82 10.63 2.81
CA ALA A 140 -14.51 9.76 3.94
C ALA A 140 -13.36 8.79 3.66
N ALA A 141 -12.99 8.59 2.39
CA ALA A 141 -11.99 7.61 1.97
C ALA A 141 -10.65 7.82 2.65
N SER A 142 -10.03 6.70 3.01
CA SER A 142 -8.65 6.71 3.45
C SER A 142 -7.76 7.13 2.29
N GLN A 143 -6.88 8.07 2.56
CA GLN A 143 -5.92 8.58 1.56
C GLN A 143 -4.58 7.85 1.65
N ASN A 144 -4.45 6.87 2.55
CA ASN A 144 -3.28 6.01 2.68
C ASN A 144 -3.54 4.74 1.85
N ARG A 145 -3.09 4.78 0.58
CA ARG A 145 -3.43 3.78 -0.44
C ARG A 145 -2.20 3.15 -1.09
N ILE A 146 -2.35 1.88 -1.46
CA ILE A 146 -1.42 1.12 -2.29
C ILE A 146 -2.15 0.83 -3.60
N TYR A 147 -1.75 1.53 -4.67
CA TYR A 147 -2.32 1.36 -5.99
C TYR A 147 -1.56 0.25 -6.73
N VAL A 148 -2.17 -0.94 -6.80
CA VAL A 148 -1.55 -2.12 -7.42
C VAL A 148 -1.72 -2.05 -8.93
N TYR A 149 -2.95 -1.80 -9.37
CA TYR A 149 -3.36 -1.62 -10.75
C TYR A 149 -4.66 -0.82 -10.75
N HIS A 150 -4.62 0.42 -10.26
CA HIS A 150 -5.84 1.18 -10.04
C HIS A 150 -6.39 1.76 -11.33
N ASP A 151 -7.56 1.26 -11.73
CA ASP A 151 -8.31 1.63 -12.93
C ASP A 151 -9.78 1.21 -12.70
N ASP A 152 -10.65 1.51 -13.66
CA ASP A 152 -12.03 1.04 -13.70
C ASP A 152 -12.05 -0.47 -14.04
N LEU A 153 -12.01 -1.34 -13.03
CA LEU A 153 -11.87 -2.78 -13.19
C LEU A 153 -13.15 -3.53 -12.83
N ARG A 154 -13.48 -4.55 -13.63
CA ARG A 154 -14.50 -5.54 -13.32
C ARG A 154 -13.93 -6.94 -13.13
N GLN A 155 -14.57 -7.68 -12.23
CA GLN A 155 -14.33 -9.11 -12.03
C GLN A 155 -15.01 -9.91 -13.15
N ARG A 156 -14.27 -10.79 -13.82
CA ARG A 156 -14.86 -11.73 -14.78
C ARG A 156 -15.53 -12.90 -14.07
N ALA A 157 -16.33 -13.67 -14.81
CA ALA A 157 -16.79 -14.97 -14.32
C ALA A 157 -15.61 -15.85 -13.90
N GLY A 158 -15.58 -16.26 -12.63
CA GLY A 158 -14.50 -17.03 -12.03
C GLY A 158 -13.25 -16.23 -11.62
N GLY A 159 -13.23 -14.91 -11.88
CA GLY A 159 -12.28 -14.02 -11.22
C GLY A 159 -12.62 -13.89 -9.74
N GLU A 160 -11.69 -13.44 -8.92
CA GLU A 160 -11.86 -13.24 -7.48
C GLU A 160 -10.66 -12.50 -6.86
N VAL A 161 -10.89 -11.89 -5.70
CA VAL A 161 -9.81 -11.42 -4.82
C VAL A 161 -9.49 -12.54 -3.82
N ARG A 162 -8.22 -12.77 -3.55
CA ARG A 162 -7.75 -13.73 -2.53
C ARG A 162 -6.78 -13.07 -1.56
N GLN A 163 -6.77 -13.53 -0.32
CA GLN A 163 -5.79 -13.14 0.69
C GLN A 163 -5.16 -14.38 1.33
N ALA A 164 -3.86 -14.30 1.62
CA ALA A 164 -3.16 -15.26 2.48
C ALA A 164 -2.16 -14.54 3.39
N TYR A 165 -1.95 -15.07 4.58
CA TYR A 165 -0.81 -14.74 5.43
C TYR A 165 0.17 -15.90 5.43
N PHE A 166 1.47 -15.57 5.39
CA PHE A 166 2.55 -16.53 5.49
C PHE A 166 3.50 -16.09 6.61
N PRO A 167 3.71 -16.89 7.67
CA PRO A 167 4.71 -16.58 8.70
C PRO A 167 6.13 -16.60 8.14
N ASP A 168 6.37 -17.40 7.09
CA ASP A 168 7.58 -17.38 6.27
C ASP A 168 7.17 -17.10 4.81
N CYS A 169 7.46 -15.90 4.30
CA CYS A 169 7.00 -15.50 2.97
C CYS A 169 7.60 -16.38 1.86
N PRO A 170 6.78 -16.97 0.96
CA PRO A 170 7.28 -17.79 -0.14
C PRO A 170 8.18 -17.01 -1.11
N ARG A 171 7.90 -15.72 -1.30
CA ARG A 171 8.74 -14.79 -2.07
C ARG A 171 9.80 -14.19 -1.16
N ASN A 172 11.07 -14.39 -1.52
CA ASN A 172 12.19 -13.75 -0.81
C ASN A 172 12.05 -12.21 -0.79
N SER A 173 12.23 -11.62 0.38
CA SER A 173 12.29 -10.17 0.50
C SER A 173 13.68 -9.64 0.17
N ALA A 174 13.78 -8.33 -0.11
CA ALA A 174 15.07 -7.68 -0.33
C ALA A 174 15.87 -7.43 0.97
N SER A 175 15.28 -7.71 2.14
CA SER A 175 16.00 -7.61 3.42
C SER A 175 17.09 -8.69 3.54
N GLY A 176 16.95 -9.77 2.77
CA GLY A 176 17.90 -10.89 2.73
C GLY A 176 17.68 -11.92 3.85
N HIS A 177 16.56 -11.82 4.59
CA HIS A 177 16.19 -12.74 5.65
C HIS A 177 14.74 -13.22 5.47
N PRO A 178 14.39 -14.45 5.90
CA PRO A 178 13.00 -14.89 5.98
C PRO A 178 12.20 -13.94 6.87
N GLU A 179 11.01 -13.56 6.43
CA GLU A 179 10.08 -12.72 7.17
C GLU A 179 8.64 -13.05 6.79
N ALA A 180 7.69 -12.67 7.64
CA ALA A 180 6.29 -12.87 7.37
C ALA A 180 5.78 -11.92 6.27
N CYS A 181 4.77 -12.36 5.51
CA CYS A 181 4.08 -11.50 4.56
C CYS A 181 2.58 -11.76 4.48
N THR A 182 1.83 -10.70 4.15
CA THR A 182 0.44 -10.80 3.69
C THR A 182 0.42 -10.61 2.18
N VAL A 183 -0.29 -11.48 1.47
CA VAL A 183 -0.47 -11.41 0.02
C VAL A 183 -1.94 -11.17 -0.28
N VAL A 184 -2.21 -10.17 -1.13
CA VAL A 184 -3.55 -9.92 -1.69
C VAL A 184 -3.47 -10.02 -3.20
N GLU A 185 -4.24 -10.92 -3.80
CA GLU A 185 -4.28 -11.22 -5.23
C GLU A 185 -5.60 -10.72 -5.84
N TRP A 186 -5.51 -10.08 -7.01
CA TRP A 186 -6.62 -9.89 -7.96
C TRP A 186 -6.40 -10.85 -9.12
N ASN A 187 -7.26 -11.86 -9.26
CA ASN A 187 -7.18 -12.84 -10.32
C ASN A 187 -8.44 -12.78 -11.18
N GLY A 188 -8.29 -12.68 -12.50
CA GLY A 188 -9.45 -12.68 -13.39
C GLY A 188 -10.16 -11.32 -13.50
N PHE A 189 -9.46 -10.22 -13.25
CA PHE A 189 -10.01 -8.86 -13.41
C PHE A 189 -9.71 -8.32 -14.80
N GLU A 190 -10.46 -7.35 -15.28
CA GLU A 190 -10.19 -6.64 -16.53
C GLU A 190 -10.73 -5.23 -16.46
N ARG A 191 -10.17 -4.31 -17.24
CA ARG A 191 -10.76 -3.00 -17.39
C ARG A 191 -12.19 -3.09 -17.94
N VAL A 192 -13.07 -2.22 -17.44
CA VAL A 192 -14.42 -2.04 -17.96
C VAL A 192 -14.33 -1.48 -19.38
N GLU A 193 -14.43 -2.37 -20.36
CA GLU A 193 -14.54 -2.03 -21.78
C GLU A 193 -15.71 -2.77 -22.44
N PRO A 194 -16.20 -2.29 -23.61
CA PRO A 194 -17.27 -2.97 -24.35
C PRO A 194 -16.90 -4.40 -24.78
N ILE A 195 -15.60 -4.68 -24.93
CA ILE A 195 -15.09 -6.00 -25.33
C ILE A 195 -14.30 -6.56 -24.14
N PRO A 196 -14.64 -7.76 -23.63
CA PRO A 196 -13.85 -8.42 -22.61
C PRO A 196 -12.40 -8.63 -23.06
N SER A 197 -11.47 -8.50 -22.11
CA SER A 197 -10.07 -8.76 -22.40
C SER A 197 -9.86 -10.25 -22.70
N SER A 198 -9.02 -10.53 -23.70
CA SER A 198 -8.54 -11.86 -24.02
C SER A 198 -7.59 -12.43 -22.95
N ARG A 199 -7.00 -11.57 -22.12
CA ARG A 199 -6.07 -11.94 -21.06
C ARG A 199 -6.41 -11.15 -19.80
N PRO A 200 -7.10 -11.72 -18.80
CA PRO A 200 -7.42 -10.95 -17.61
C PRO A 200 -6.16 -10.60 -16.80
N LEU A 201 -6.25 -9.52 -16.04
CA LEU A 201 -5.31 -9.14 -14.99
C LEU A 201 -5.18 -10.27 -13.97
N ARG A 202 -3.93 -10.58 -13.65
CA ARG A 202 -3.55 -11.38 -12.49
C ARG A 202 -2.39 -10.68 -11.80
N ALA A 203 -2.69 -9.98 -10.72
CA ALA A 203 -1.74 -9.15 -9.99
C ALA A 203 -1.83 -9.40 -8.48
N GLN A 204 -0.75 -9.14 -7.74
CA GLN A 204 -0.76 -9.23 -6.29
C GLN A 204 0.04 -8.11 -5.65
N ALA A 205 -0.36 -7.73 -4.44
CA ALA A 205 0.48 -7.00 -3.50
C ALA A 205 1.01 -7.97 -2.44
N VAL A 206 2.33 -8.00 -2.28
CA VAL A 206 3.02 -8.72 -1.19
C VAL A 206 3.51 -7.68 -0.19
N LEU A 207 3.01 -7.77 1.04
CA LEU A 207 3.25 -6.83 2.13
C LEU A 207 4.13 -7.53 3.17
N TYR A 208 5.39 -7.12 3.26
CA TYR A 208 6.39 -7.70 4.15
C TYR A 208 6.33 -7.06 5.54
N HIS A 209 6.09 -7.84 6.59
CA HIS A 209 5.77 -7.26 7.90
C HIS A 209 7.00 -6.73 8.68
N ASP A 210 8.19 -7.29 8.46
CA ASP A 210 9.40 -6.93 9.22
C ASP A 210 10.22 -5.84 8.52
N SER A 211 10.33 -5.89 7.19
CA SER A 211 11.02 -4.89 6.37
C SER A 211 10.11 -3.74 5.93
N GLN A 212 8.79 -3.88 6.07
CA GLN A 212 7.79 -2.95 5.53
C GLN A 212 7.91 -2.75 4.01
N GLY A 213 8.53 -3.71 3.32
CA GLY A 213 8.58 -3.73 1.87
C GLY A 213 7.21 -4.01 1.26
N ILE A 214 6.95 -3.41 0.10
CA ILE A 214 5.75 -3.69 -0.71
C ILE A 214 6.23 -4.15 -2.08
N ALA A 215 5.82 -5.33 -2.52
CA ALA A 215 6.09 -5.83 -3.87
C ALA A 215 4.79 -6.06 -4.63
N LEU A 216 4.62 -5.31 -5.72
CA LEU A 216 3.54 -5.49 -6.68
C LEU A 216 4.03 -6.46 -7.75
N GLN A 217 3.34 -7.58 -7.96
CA GLN A 217 3.71 -8.60 -8.94
C GLN A 217 2.60 -8.76 -9.97
N TYR A 218 2.96 -8.86 -11.25
CA TYR A 218 2.02 -8.96 -12.36
C TYR A 218 2.26 -10.26 -13.14
N ALA A 219 1.47 -11.30 -12.87
CA ALA A 219 1.53 -12.55 -13.64
C ALA A 219 0.94 -12.36 -15.04
N SER A 220 -0.13 -11.58 -15.14
CA SER A 220 -0.67 -11.07 -16.40
C SER A 220 -1.18 -9.65 -16.21
N VAL A 221 -1.22 -8.90 -17.30
CA VAL A 221 -1.87 -7.59 -17.40
C VAL A 221 -3.00 -7.70 -18.42
N ASP A 222 -4.06 -6.92 -18.24
CA ASP A 222 -5.17 -6.93 -19.18
C ASP A 222 -4.78 -6.34 -20.54
N ASP A 223 -5.66 -6.43 -21.54
CA ASP A 223 -5.32 -5.97 -22.89
C ASP A 223 -5.16 -4.45 -23.02
N SER A 224 -5.61 -3.68 -22.02
CA SER A 224 -5.25 -2.27 -21.87
C SER A 224 -3.73 -2.10 -21.66
N ALA A 225 -3.04 -3.13 -21.18
CA ALA A 225 -1.61 -3.15 -20.86
C ALA A 225 -1.22 -1.98 -19.95
N ALA A 226 -2.00 -1.75 -18.90
CA ALA A 226 -1.85 -0.65 -17.94
C ALA A 226 -1.89 0.74 -18.58
N ALA A 227 -2.46 0.88 -19.79
CA ALA A 227 -2.51 2.15 -20.49
C ALA A 227 -3.23 3.24 -19.71
N GLN A 228 -4.07 2.88 -18.75
CA GLN A 228 -4.65 3.83 -17.81
C GLN A 228 -4.58 3.42 -16.34
N ALA A 229 -3.76 2.44 -15.96
CA ALA A 229 -3.64 2.09 -14.56
C ALA A 229 -2.74 3.08 -13.81
N THR A 230 -3.13 3.45 -12.59
CA THR A 230 -2.26 4.07 -11.59
C THR A 230 -1.56 2.99 -10.79
N ILE A 231 -0.24 3.13 -10.66
CA ILE A 231 0.60 2.21 -9.88
C ILE A 231 1.49 3.02 -8.97
N GLY A 232 1.41 2.79 -7.66
CA GLY A 232 2.11 3.63 -6.71
C GLY A 232 1.62 3.49 -5.29
N LEU A 233 2.11 4.41 -4.47
CA LEU A 233 1.72 4.57 -3.08
C LEU A 233 1.28 6.01 -2.86
N GLN A 234 0.29 6.21 -2.00
CA GLN A 234 -0.09 7.52 -1.49
C GLN A 234 -0.27 7.48 0.02
N GLY A 235 0.02 8.59 0.69
CA GLY A 235 -0.15 8.69 2.13
C GLY A 235 -0.25 10.10 2.67
N PHE A 236 -0.30 10.14 4.01
CA PHE A 236 -0.39 11.36 4.81
C PHE A 236 -1.57 12.24 4.39
N ASP A 237 -2.77 11.67 4.32
CA ASP A 237 -3.99 12.39 3.91
C ASP A 237 -3.89 13.00 2.51
N ALA A 238 -3.32 12.26 1.55
CA ALA A 238 -3.02 12.71 0.19
C ALA A 238 -2.09 13.94 0.15
N ARG A 239 -1.07 13.97 1.02
CA ARG A 239 -0.03 15.02 0.99
C ARG A 239 1.26 14.58 0.33
N ALA A 240 1.46 13.28 0.16
CA ALA A 240 2.62 12.75 -0.55
C ALA A 240 2.26 11.45 -1.26
N ALA A 241 3.03 11.15 -2.30
CA ALA A 241 2.90 9.94 -3.07
C ALA A 241 4.24 9.51 -3.65
N THR A 242 4.31 8.26 -4.05
CA THR A 242 5.40 7.70 -4.84
C THR A 242 4.77 6.91 -5.97
N GLN A 243 4.71 7.52 -7.15
CA GLN A 243 4.10 6.93 -8.34
C GLN A 243 5.15 6.16 -9.14
N ALA A 244 4.91 4.87 -9.34
CA ALA A 244 5.73 4.08 -10.25
C ALA A 244 5.36 4.39 -11.70
N GLY A 245 4.06 4.52 -12.01
CA GLY A 245 3.58 5.07 -13.27
C GLY A 245 2.07 5.29 -13.29
N CYS A 246 1.61 6.01 -14.32
CA CYS A 246 0.20 6.24 -14.57
C CYS A 246 -0.05 6.60 -16.04
N ASN A 247 -1.19 6.18 -16.61
CA ASN A 247 -1.57 6.41 -18.01
C ASN A 247 -0.46 6.07 -19.01
N GLN A 248 0.30 5.01 -18.72
CA GLN A 248 1.47 4.61 -19.48
C GLN A 248 1.33 3.16 -19.90
N ARG A 249 1.02 2.97 -21.19
CA ARG A 249 0.95 1.63 -21.79
C ARG A 249 2.28 0.89 -21.58
N SER A 250 2.17 -0.39 -21.21
CA SER A 250 3.29 -1.29 -20.94
C SER A 250 4.19 -0.82 -19.80
N LYS A 251 3.70 0.04 -18.90
CA LYS A 251 4.45 0.41 -17.70
C LYS A 251 4.73 -0.80 -16.79
N VAL A 252 3.75 -1.69 -16.74
CA VAL A 252 3.87 -3.04 -16.21
C VAL A 252 3.56 -4.03 -17.31
N ALA A 253 4.21 -5.19 -17.23
CA ALA A 253 4.01 -6.32 -18.14
C ALA A 253 3.88 -7.61 -17.34
N ALA A 254 3.40 -8.66 -18.01
CA ALA A 254 3.44 -10.01 -17.45
C ALA A 254 4.88 -10.41 -17.07
N GLY A 255 5.05 -11.01 -15.91
CA GLY A 255 6.37 -11.40 -15.39
C GLY A 255 7.18 -10.23 -14.83
N GLN A 256 6.53 -9.12 -14.43
CA GLN A 256 7.19 -7.94 -13.88
C GLN A 256 6.85 -7.74 -12.39
N ALA A 257 7.81 -7.13 -11.68
CA ALA A 257 7.65 -6.62 -10.33
C ALA A 257 7.87 -5.11 -10.24
N ILE A 258 7.17 -4.46 -9.33
CA ILE A 258 7.47 -3.11 -8.82
C ILE A 258 7.56 -3.20 -7.30
N CYS A 259 8.65 -2.73 -6.72
CA CYS A 259 8.89 -2.84 -5.29
C CYS A 259 9.16 -1.48 -4.67
N PHE A 260 8.54 -1.25 -3.52
CA PHE A 260 8.70 -0.07 -2.69
C PHE A 260 9.39 -0.52 -1.40
N PHE A 261 10.54 0.08 -1.10
CA PHE A 261 11.31 -0.22 0.10
C PHE A 261 11.19 0.90 1.11
N ASP A 262 10.79 0.56 2.33
CA ASP A 262 10.78 1.47 3.45
C ASP A 262 12.19 2.07 3.63
N PRO A 263 12.31 3.38 3.92
CA PRO A 263 13.61 4.03 4.08
C PRO A 263 14.52 3.39 5.15
N ARG A 264 13.96 2.66 6.12
CA ARG A 264 14.72 1.93 7.16
C ARG A 264 15.28 0.60 6.68
N HIS A 265 14.74 0.04 5.59
CA HIS A 265 15.06 -1.29 5.07
C HIS A 265 15.37 -1.25 3.58
N ARG A 266 16.24 -0.33 3.17
CA ARG A 266 16.65 -0.21 1.77
C ARG A 266 17.41 -1.46 1.32
N PRO A 267 17.25 -1.88 0.05
CA PRO A 267 18.10 -2.91 -0.54
C PRO A 267 19.56 -2.50 -0.36
N ARG A 268 20.43 -3.47 -0.08
CA ARG A 268 21.86 -3.21 -0.01
C ARG A 268 22.27 -2.65 -1.37
N ALA A 269 22.79 -1.42 -1.41
CA ALA A 269 23.36 -0.88 -2.62
C ALA A 269 24.36 -1.90 -3.14
N ARG A 270 24.13 -2.45 -4.32
CA ARG A 270 25.13 -3.31 -4.94
C ARG A 270 26.37 -2.44 -5.08
N VAL A 271 27.40 -2.75 -4.33
CA VAL A 271 28.75 -2.30 -4.66
C VAL A 271 28.95 -2.85 -6.05
N ALA A 272 28.92 -1.98 -7.07
CA ALA A 272 29.24 -2.39 -8.42
C ALA A 272 30.58 -3.12 -8.31
N ALA A 273 30.59 -4.40 -8.71
CA ALA A 273 31.85 -5.12 -8.81
C ALA A 273 32.73 -4.25 -9.71
N ALA A 274 33.83 -3.73 -9.15
CA ALA A 274 34.80 -3.03 -9.95
C ALA A 274 35.40 -4.09 -10.88
N ASP A 275 35.01 -4.04 -12.15
CA ASP A 275 35.64 -4.80 -13.23
C ASP A 275 37.09 -4.36 -13.43
#